data_AF-A0A1Z4BRU8-F1
#
_entry.id   AF-A0A1Z4BRU8-F1
#
_cell.length_a   1.000
_cell.length_b   1.000
_cell.length_c   1.000
_cell.angle_alpha   90.00
_cell.angle_beta   90.00
_cell.angle_gamma   90.00
#
_symmetry.space_group_name_H-M   'P 1'
#
loop_
_entity.id
_entity.type
_entity.pdbx_description
1 polymer ?
#
loop_
_entity_poly.entity_id
_entity_poly.type
_entity_poly.pdbx_seq_one_letter_code
_entity_poly.pdbx_strand_id
1 'polypeptide(L)'
;MKHLYFLSIVLFSLNATAQLKDCTTCATQVIKGQQISELSIDELRFLTNDLYARKGYKFKDYEISNYFNEKSWYKPVSDNSKVKLNAVEEQNVKLFQERTAILKADREKLLEALRSLKAAILKGNSPIPKGNYNEYFSKTIAKIDIDDIHWIKNQGYYSIKVDNFKGSNKYSISIEGNEIEIVWFEDGYSEKVSEDKIKEVYDIGEYEVIESATYWRFKWKNQKLVFIESGVAG
;
A
#
# COMPACT_ATOMS: atom_id res chain seq x y z
N MET A 1 3.22 35.32 -35.68
CA MET A 1 2.59 34.13 -36.28
C MET A 1 1.66 33.52 -35.25
N LYS A 2 0.35 33.52 -35.49
CA LYS A 2 -0.65 32.94 -34.57
C LYS A 2 -0.82 31.46 -34.96
N HIS A 3 -0.44 30.54 -34.08
CA HIS A 3 -0.68 29.12 -34.29
C HIS A 3 -2.12 28.78 -33.88
N LEU A 4 -2.94 28.38 -34.86
CA LEU A 4 -4.23 27.73 -34.62
C LEU A 4 -3.96 26.30 -34.15
N TYR A 5 -4.44 25.95 -32.95
CA TYR A 5 -4.51 24.57 -32.50
C TYR A 5 -5.86 23.98 -32.89
N PHE A 6 -5.84 23.01 -33.80
CA PHE A 6 -6.97 22.13 -34.08
C PHE A 6 -7.14 21.16 -32.89
N LEU A 7 -8.25 21.30 -32.16
CA LEU A 7 -8.64 20.40 -31.10
C LEU A 7 -9.31 19.16 -31.74
N SER A 8 -8.57 18.08 -31.94
CA SER A 8 -9.13 16.80 -32.35
C SER A 8 -9.74 16.09 -31.14
N ILE A 9 -11.07 16.11 -31.05
CA ILE A 9 -11.80 15.32 -30.04
C ILE A 9 -11.82 13.86 -30.51
N VAL A 10 -10.91 13.05 -29.97
CA VAL A 10 -10.98 11.59 -30.08
C VAL A 10 -12.00 11.09 -29.06
N LEU A 11 -13.18 10.68 -29.54
CA LEU A 11 -14.17 9.95 -28.74
C LEU A 11 -13.66 8.53 -28.47
N PHE A 12 -12.93 8.35 -27.36
CA PHE A 12 -12.67 7.03 -26.80
C PHE A 12 -13.96 6.51 -26.15
N SER A 13 -14.64 5.56 -26.81
CA SER A 13 -15.72 4.79 -26.19
C SER A 13 -15.13 3.76 -25.22
N LEU A 14 -14.80 4.22 -24.01
CA LEU A 14 -14.53 3.33 -22.89
C LEU A 14 -15.86 2.74 -22.42
N ASN A 15 -16.16 1.50 -22.82
CA ASN A 15 -17.07 0.64 -22.06
C ASN A 15 -16.40 0.27 -20.72
N ALA A 16 -16.14 1.27 -19.88
CA ALA A 16 -15.69 1.07 -18.52
C ALA A 16 -16.91 0.55 -17.74
N THR A 17 -16.95 -0.76 -17.51
CA THR A 17 -17.92 -1.32 -16.57
C THR A 17 -17.58 -0.70 -15.21
N ALA A 18 -18.55 -0.03 -14.58
CA ALA A 18 -18.31 0.62 -13.30
C ALA A 18 -17.84 -0.40 -12.25
N GLN A 19 -16.82 -0.03 -11.49
CA GLN A 19 -16.31 -0.83 -10.39
C GLN A 19 -17.39 -1.05 -9.34
N LEU A 20 -17.47 -2.27 -8.79
CA LEU A 20 -18.42 -2.61 -7.74
C LEU A 20 -18.06 -1.86 -6.45
N LYS A 21 -18.98 -1.04 -5.95
CA LYS A 21 -18.79 -0.23 -4.73
C LYS A 21 -19.33 -0.90 -3.47
N ASP A 22 -20.46 -1.59 -3.59
CA ASP A 22 -21.14 -2.30 -2.52
C ASP A 22 -21.84 -3.54 -3.09
N CYS A 23 -22.42 -4.35 -2.21
CA CYS A 23 -23.13 -5.57 -2.60
C CYS A 23 -24.66 -5.46 -2.55
N THR A 24 -25.22 -4.27 -2.80
CA THR A 24 -26.67 -4.09 -2.90
C THR A 24 -27.32 -4.96 -3.97
N THR A 25 -26.63 -5.22 -5.09
CA THR A 25 -27.13 -6.07 -6.20
C THR A 25 -26.54 -7.49 -6.21
N CYS A 26 -25.53 -7.79 -5.38
CA CYS A 26 -24.82 -9.07 -5.40
C CYS A 26 -25.71 -10.27 -5.04
N ALA A 27 -26.88 -10.06 -4.43
CA ALA A 27 -27.81 -11.12 -4.08
C ALA A 27 -28.61 -11.67 -5.27
N THR A 28 -28.71 -10.90 -6.36
CA THR A 28 -29.55 -11.22 -7.53
C THR A 28 -28.81 -11.13 -8.86
N GLN A 29 -27.63 -10.49 -8.88
CA GLN A 29 -26.81 -10.33 -10.07
C GLN A 29 -25.48 -11.09 -9.93
N VAL A 30 -25.11 -11.83 -10.97
CA VAL A 30 -23.78 -12.44 -11.08
C VAL A 30 -22.78 -11.34 -11.40
N ILE A 31 -21.80 -11.18 -10.51
CA ILE A 31 -20.71 -10.21 -10.65
C ILE A 31 -19.69 -10.74 -11.65
N LYS A 32 -19.18 -9.86 -12.50
CA LYS A 32 -18.14 -10.18 -13.48
C LYS A 32 -16.76 -9.78 -12.93
N GLY A 33 -15.73 -10.52 -13.32
CA GLY A 33 -14.34 -10.24 -12.93
C GLY A 33 -13.89 -8.79 -13.21
N GLN A 34 -14.39 -8.18 -14.28
CA GLN A 34 -14.08 -6.78 -14.63
C GLN A 34 -14.59 -5.77 -13.58
N GLN A 35 -15.67 -6.09 -12.86
CA GLN A 35 -16.24 -5.19 -11.84
C GLN A 35 -15.44 -5.21 -10.53
N ILE A 36 -14.51 -6.16 -10.39
CA ILE A 36 -13.70 -6.36 -9.19
C ILE A 36 -12.19 -6.35 -9.48
N SER A 37 -11.80 -6.02 -10.72
CA SER A 37 -10.41 -6.14 -11.18
C SER A 37 -9.48 -5.22 -10.39
N GLU A 38 -9.96 -4.03 -10.04
CA GLU A 38 -9.22 -3.00 -9.30
C GLU A 38 -9.45 -3.04 -7.77
N LEU A 39 -10.32 -3.93 -7.26
CA LEU A 39 -10.57 -4.01 -5.82
C LEU A 39 -9.38 -4.61 -5.07
N SER A 40 -9.13 -4.06 -3.91
CA SER A 40 -8.15 -4.57 -2.95
C SER A 40 -8.63 -5.83 -2.23
N ILE A 41 -7.69 -6.52 -1.55
CA ILE A 41 -8.00 -7.67 -0.68
C ILE A 41 -9.05 -7.30 0.38
N ASP A 42 -8.95 -6.11 0.97
CA ASP A 42 -9.86 -5.66 2.03
C ASP A 42 -11.25 -5.38 1.49
N GLU A 43 -11.34 -4.76 0.30
CA GLU A 43 -12.62 -4.51 -0.37
C GLU A 43 -13.30 -5.82 -0.78
N LEU A 44 -12.56 -6.81 -1.28
CA LEU A 44 -13.11 -8.13 -1.61
C LEU A 44 -13.56 -8.92 -0.36
N ARG A 45 -12.78 -8.84 0.73
CA ARG A 45 -13.16 -9.39 2.04
C ARG A 45 -14.45 -8.74 2.53
N PHE A 46 -14.55 -7.42 2.38
CA PHE A 46 -15.73 -6.65 2.75
C PHE A 46 -16.97 -7.08 1.94
N LEU A 47 -16.88 -7.15 0.62
CA LEU A 47 -17.99 -7.60 -0.24
C LEU A 47 -18.42 -9.04 0.06
N THR A 48 -17.46 -9.93 0.34
CA THR A 48 -17.74 -11.30 0.78
C THR A 48 -18.56 -11.29 2.07
N ASN A 49 -18.13 -10.50 3.06
CA ASN A 49 -18.83 -10.41 4.33
C ASN A 49 -20.19 -9.71 4.20
N ASP A 50 -20.38 -8.75 3.29
CA ASP A 50 -21.68 -8.11 3.06
C ASP A 50 -22.75 -9.13 2.64
N LEU A 51 -22.40 -10.09 1.77
CA LEU A 51 -23.30 -11.17 1.36
C LEU A 51 -23.72 -12.06 2.55
N TYR A 52 -22.77 -12.42 3.42
CA TYR A 52 -23.07 -13.16 4.65
C TYR A 52 -23.88 -12.32 5.65
N ALA A 53 -23.57 -11.04 5.79
CA ALA A 53 -24.25 -10.12 6.68
C ALA A 53 -25.72 -9.96 6.29
N ARG A 54 -26.03 -9.88 4.99
CA ARG A 54 -27.41 -9.85 4.46
C ARG A 54 -28.22 -11.09 4.79
N LYS A 55 -27.58 -12.22 5.07
CA LYS A 55 -28.21 -13.45 5.58
C LYS A 55 -28.24 -13.55 7.10
N GLY A 56 -27.77 -12.52 7.79
CA GLY A 56 -27.72 -12.47 9.25
C GLY A 56 -26.52 -13.21 9.85
N TYR A 57 -25.45 -13.48 9.11
CA TYR A 57 -24.25 -14.06 9.71
C TYR A 57 -23.72 -13.19 10.84
N LYS A 58 -23.53 -13.77 12.02
CA LYS A 58 -22.96 -13.11 13.20
C LYS A 58 -21.44 -13.21 13.18
N PHE A 59 -20.76 -12.06 13.05
CA PHE A 59 -19.30 -12.00 13.02
C PHE A 59 -18.69 -12.04 14.42
N LYS A 60 -17.51 -12.69 14.54
CA LYS A 60 -16.70 -12.71 15.77
C LYS A 60 -15.56 -11.70 15.75
N ASP A 61 -15.07 -11.39 14.55
CA ASP A 61 -14.06 -10.35 14.33
C ASP A 61 -14.66 -9.00 14.71
N TYR A 62 -13.96 -8.27 15.58
CA TYR A 62 -14.46 -7.04 16.18
C TYR A 62 -14.69 -5.93 15.14
N GLU A 63 -13.75 -5.74 14.22
CA GLU A 63 -13.83 -4.69 13.19
C GLU A 63 -15.01 -4.96 12.25
N ILE A 64 -15.13 -6.20 11.77
CA ILE A 64 -16.22 -6.60 10.88
C ILE A 64 -17.57 -6.52 11.60
N SER A 65 -17.65 -7.00 12.84
CA SER A 65 -18.88 -6.95 13.62
C SER A 65 -19.33 -5.50 13.86
N ASN A 66 -18.42 -4.60 14.26
CA ASN A 66 -18.77 -3.20 14.50
C ASN A 66 -19.26 -2.53 13.22
N TYR A 67 -18.57 -2.74 12.10
CA TYR A 67 -18.98 -2.18 10.82
C TYR A 67 -20.43 -2.57 10.45
N PHE A 68 -20.80 -3.85 10.57
CA PHE A 68 -22.14 -4.31 10.20
C PHE A 68 -23.20 -3.97 11.23
N ASN A 69 -22.87 -3.87 12.52
CA ASN A 69 -23.80 -3.45 13.58
C ASN A 69 -24.33 -2.02 13.37
N GLU A 70 -23.57 -1.15 12.69
CA GLU A 70 -24.01 0.20 12.33
C GLU A 70 -25.01 0.23 11.16
N LYS A 71 -25.20 -0.89 10.44
CA LYS A 71 -26.11 -0.96 9.29
C LYS A 71 -27.53 -1.29 9.75
N SER A 72 -28.47 -0.38 9.49
CA SER A 72 -29.88 -0.53 9.87
C SER A 72 -30.56 -1.80 9.31
N TRP A 73 -30.05 -2.35 8.21
CA TRP A 73 -30.56 -3.58 7.60
C TRP A 73 -29.94 -4.86 8.17
N TYR A 74 -28.84 -4.79 8.92
CA TYR A 74 -28.16 -5.96 9.46
C TYR A 74 -28.89 -6.52 10.68
N LYS A 75 -29.25 -7.81 10.61
CA LYS A 75 -29.95 -8.52 11.68
C LYS A 75 -29.28 -9.85 11.93
N PRO A 76 -28.31 -9.94 12.86
CA PRO A 76 -27.59 -11.19 13.11
C PRO A 76 -28.51 -12.27 13.68
N VAL A 77 -28.37 -13.50 13.19
CA VAL A 77 -29.05 -14.67 13.75
C VAL A 77 -28.28 -15.19 14.97
N SER A 78 -28.97 -15.93 15.83
CA SER A 78 -28.34 -16.58 17.00
C SER A 78 -27.43 -17.76 16.63
N ASP A 79 -27.66 -18.37 15.46
CA ASP A 79 -27.01 -19.60 15.01
C ASP A 79 -26.59 -19.49 13.54
N ASN A 80 -25.29 -19.31 13.31
CA ASN A 80 -24.71 -19.15 11.97
C ASN A 80 -24.88 -20.41 11.08
N SER A 81 -25.16 -21.60 11.63
CA SER A 81 -25.38 -22.80 10.81
C SER A 81 -26.63 -22.70 9.92
N LYS A 82 -27.54 -21.78 10.26
CA LYS A 82 -28.77 -21.50 9.49
C LYS A 82 -28.55 -20.53 8.34
N VAL A 83 -27.38 -19.88 8.28
CA VAL A 83 -27.03 -18.94 7.21
C VAL A 83 -26.76 -19.74 5.94
N LYS A 84 -27.60 -19.51 4.93
CA LYS A 84 -27.44 -20.10 3.60
C LYS A 84 -27.44 -19.01 2.55
N LEU A 85 -26.40 -19.04 1.72
CA LEU A 85 -26.34 -18.26 0.51
C LEU A 85 -27.21 -18.93 -0.57
N ASN A 86 -27.74 -18.15 -1.49
CA ASN A 86 -28.35 -18.67 -2.72
C ASN A 86 -27.26 -18.93 -3.77
N ALA A 87 -27.62 -19.58 -4.88
CA ALA A 87 -26.67 -19.94 -5.93
C ALA A 87 -25.89 -18.73 -6.51
N VAL A 88 -26.53 -17.57 -6.65
CA VAL A 88 -25.89 -16.35 -7.16
C VAL A 88 -24.87 -15.80 -6.15
N GLU A 89 -25.24 -15.77 -4.87
CA GLU A 89 -24.38 -15.31 -3.79
C GLU A 89 -23.18 -16.25 -3.59
N GLU A 90 -23.38 -17.56 -3.66
CA GLU A 90 -22.30 -18.56 -3.62
C GLU A 90 -21.32 -18.36 -4.78
N GLN A 91 -21.83 -18.14 -5.99
CA GLN A 91 -21.01 -17.86 -7.16
C GLN A 91 -20.19 -16.56 -6.97
N ASN A 92 -20.80 -15.50 -6.46
CA ASN A 92 -20.14 -14.22 -6.22
C ASN A 92 -19.08 -14.32 -5.10
N VAL A 93 -19.40 -15.01 -3.99
CA VAL A 93 -18.43 -15.28 -2.92
C VAL A 93 -17.23 -16.04 -3.45
N LYS A 94 -17.46 -17.08 -4.26
CA LYS A 94 -16.37 -17.84 -4.88
C LYS A 94 -15.48 -16.94 -5.74
N LEU A 95 -16.07 -16.11 -6.59
CA LEU A 95 -15.34 -15.15 -7.42
C LEU A 95 -14.48 -14.18 -6.56
N PHE A 96 -15.04 -13.62 -5.49
CA PHE A 96 -14.31 -12.72 -4.60
C PHE A 96 -13.16 -13.42 -3.87
N GLN A 97 -13.38 -14.66 -3.41
CA GLN A 97 -12.35 -15.46 -2.74
C GLN A 97 -11.21 -15.85 -3.68
N GLU A 98 -11.52 -16.26 -4.91
CA GLU A 98 -10.51 -16.57 -5.94
C GLU A 98 -9.66 -15.34 -6.26
N ARG A 99 -10.30 -14.17 -6.48
CA ARG A 99 -9.56 -12.92 -6.71
C ARG A 99 -8.70 -12.54 -5.51
N THR A 100 -9.23 -12.70 -4.29
CA THR A 100 -8.49 -12.45 -3.04
C THR A 100 -7.25 -13.32 -2.93
N ALA A 101 -7.37 -14.62 -3.24
CA ALA A 101 -6.25 -15.56 -3.20
C ALA A 101 -5.15 -15.17 -4.19
N ILE A 102 -5.52 -14.76 -5.40
CA ILE A 102 -4.57 -14.28 -6.43
C ILE A 102 -3.82 -13.04 -5.92
N LEU A 103 -4.52 -12.05 -5.38
CA LEU A 103 -3.90 -10.83 -4.87
C LEU A 103 -2.98 -11.10 -3.68
N LYS A 104 -3.38 -11.98 -2.75
CA LYS A 104 -2.54 -12.38 -1.61
C LYS A 104 -1.27 -13.10 -2.07
N ALA A 105 -1.38 -14.00 -3.05
CA ALA A 105 -0.23 -14.71 -3.59
C ALA A 105 0.74 -13.76 -4.33
N ASP A 106 0.22 -12.78 -5.06
CA ASP A 106 1.06 -11.77 -5.72
C ASP A 106 1.76 -10.85 -4.69
N ARG A 107 1.03 -10.41 -3.66
CA ARG A 107 1.59 -9.63 -2.55
C ARG A 107 2.71 -10.39 -1.83
N GLU A 108 2.53 -11.67 -1.54
CA GLU A 108 3.58 -12.48 -0.90
C GLU A 108 4.84 -12.57 -1.77
N LYS A 109 4.68 -12.72 -3.09
CA LYS A 109 5.81 -12.72 -4.02
C LYS A 109 6.54 -11.38 -4.07
N LEU A 110 5.80 -10.27 -3.97
CA LEU A 110 6.39 -8.94 -3.85
C LEU A 110 7.23 -8.82 -2.57
N LEU A 111 6.69 -9.23 -1.42
CA LEU A 111 7.41 -9.21 -0.15
C LEU A 111 8.67 -10.07 -0.19
N GLU A 112 8.58 -11.27 -0.78
CA GLU A 112 9.75 -12.14 -0.96
C GLU A 112 10.81 -11.51 -1.88
N ALA A 113 10.39 -10.85 -2.96
CA ALA A 113 11.30 -10.12 -3.83
C ALA A 113 11.98 -8.95 -3.09
N LEU A 114 11.27 -8.24 -2.22
CA LEU A 114 11.84 -7.18 -1.38
C LEU A 114 12.84 -7.72 -0.36
N ARG A 115 12.54 -8.85 0.30
CA ARG A 115 13.49 -9.55 1.18
C ARG A 115 14.75 -9.97 0.43
N SER A 116 14.58 -10.55 -0.75
CA SER A 116 15.69 -10.94 -1.63
C SER A 116 16.53 -9.75 -2.09
N LEU A 117 15.89 -8.62 -2.45
CA LEU A 117 16.57 -7.37 -2.78
C LEU A 117 17.41 -6.87 -1.59
N LYS A 118 16.81 -6.78 -0.41
CA LYS A 118 17.51 -6.39 0.84
C LYS A 118 18.72 -7.29 1.08
N ALA A 119 18.56 -8.61 1.02
CA ALA A 119 19.65 -9.55 1.23
C ALA A 119 20.78 -9.43 0.19
N ALA A 120 20.44 -9.20 -1.09
CA ALA A 120 21.42 -9.02 -2.16
C ALA A 120 22.24 -7.75 -1.96
N ILE A 121 21.57 -6.64 -1.64
CA ILE A 121 22.20 -5.34 -1.36
C ILE A 121 23.18 -5.42 -0.19
N LEU A 122 22.78 -6.06 0.92
CA LEU A 122 23.64 -6.23 2.09
C LEU A 122 24.87 -7.11 1.83
N LYS A 123 24.84 -7.94 0.77
CA LYS A 123 25.99 -8.72 0.29
C LYS A 123 26.83 -7.99 -0.77
N GLY A 124 26.51 -6.73 -1.08
CA GLY A 124 27.19 -5.92 -2.10
C GLY A 124 26.70 -6.15 -3.54
N ASN A 125 25.65 -6.95 -3.73
CA ASN A 125 25.07 -7.24 -5.05
C ASN A 125 23.88 -6.32 -5.32
N SER A 126 24.15 -5.11 -5.82
CA SER A 126 23.10 -4.15 -6.14
C SER A 126 22.60 -4.28 -7.59
N PRO A 127 21.28 -4.47 -7.82
CA PRO A 127 20.69 -4.34 -9.14
C PRO A 127 20.53 -2.88 -9.59
N ILE A 128 20.82 -1.90 -8.70
CA ILE A 128 20.78 -0.48 -9.02
C ILE A 128 22.09 -0.07 -9.72
N PRO A 129 22.03 0.63 -10.87
CA PRO A 129 23.23 1.05 -11.59
C PRO A 129 24.20 1.89 -10.74
N LYS A 130 25.50 1.82 -11.01
CA LYS A 130 26.51 2.64 -10.31
C LYS A 130 26.20 4.13 -10.43
N GLY A 131 26.40 4.90 -9.36
CA GLY A 131 26.17 6.34 -9.33
C GLY A 131 24.75 6.81 -8.91
N ASN A 132 23.87 5.91 -8.46
CA ASN A 132 22.47 6.19 -8.08
C ASN A 132 22.25 6.19 -6.56
N TYR A 133 23.15 6.87 -5.83
CA TYR A 133 23.12 6.90 -4.36
C TYR A 133 23.13 5.50 -3.70
N ASN A 134 23.73 4.50 -4.37
CA ASN A 134 23.73 3.09 -3.94
C ASN A 134 24.22 2.87 -2.51
N GLU A 135 25.19 3.67 -2.06
CA GLU A 135 25.68 3.60 -0.68
C GLU A 135 24.59 3.96 0.32
N TYR A 136 23.86 5.06 0.06
CA TYR A 136 22.73 5.48 0.89
C TYR A 136 21.60 4.46 0.83
N PHE A 137 21.29 3.91 -0.36
CA PHE A 137 20.25 2.88 -0.48
C PHE A 137 20.53 1.67 0.40
N SER A 138 21.79 1.21 0.43
CA SER A 138 22.20 0.05 1.23
C SER A 138 21.97 0.28 2.73
N LYS A 139 22.24 1.50 3.21
CA LYS A 139 21.96 1.92 4.60
C LYS A 139 20.45 2.03 4.86
N THR A 140 19.70 2.57 3.90
CA THR A 140 18.24 2.75 3.97
C THR A 140 17.52 1.42 4.06
N ILE A 141 17.73 0.51 3.09
CA ILE A 141 17.03 -0.77 3.04
C ILE A 141 17.39 -1.69 4.22
N ALA A 142 18.57 -1.51 4.83
CA ALA A 142 18.94 -2.21 6.06
C ALA A 142 17.98 -1.89 7.22
N LYS A 143 17.47 -0.65 7.29
CA LYS A 143 16.57 -0.15 8.35
C LYS A 143 15.11 -0.51 8.13
N ILE A 144 14.71 -0.84 6.91
CA ILE A 144 13.32 -1.21 6.60
C ILE A 144 13.04 -2.64 7.07
N ASP A 145 12.04 -2.80 7.93
CA ASP A 145 11.48 -4.12 8.24
C ASP A 145 10.43 -4.47 7.18
N ILE A 146 10.72 -5.48 6.35
CA ILE A 146 9.83 -5.90 5.27
C ILE A 146 8.65 -6.71 5.81
N ASP A 147 8.83 -7.38 6.95
CA ASP A 147 7.81 -8.24 7.55
C ASP A 147 6.77 -7.43 8.35
N ASP A 148 7.11 -6.19 8.72
CA ASP A 148 6.24 -5.23 9.41
C ASP A 148 5.56 -4.24 8.45
N ILE A 149 5.56 -4.52 7.15
CA ILE A 149 4.78 -3.73 6.17
C ILE A 149 3.30 -4.04 6.37
N HIS A 150 2.56 -3.03 6.82
CA HIS A 150 1.11 -3.10 6.94
C HIS A 150 0.43 -2.50 5.72
N TRP A 151 -0.80 -2.96 5.47
CA TRP A 151 -1.53 -2.63 4.25
C TRP A 151 -2.90 -2.04 4.58
N ILE A 152 -3.27 -1.00 3.83
CA ILE A 152 -4.64 -0.51 3.74
C ILE A 152 -5.00 -0.52 2.26
N LYS A 153 -5.99 -1.34 1.88
CA LYS A 153 -6.34 -1.56 0.48
C LYS A 153 -5.13 -2.02 -0.35
N ASN A 154 -4.75 -1.23 -1.35
CA ASN A 154 -3.64 -1.47 -2.27
C ASN A 154 -2.37 -0.67 -1.87
N GLN A 155 -2.38 -0.06 -0.68
CA GLN A 155 -1.26 0.72 -0.17
C GLN A 155 -0.56 -0.06 0.94
N GLY A 156 0.74 -0.34 0.76
CA GLY A 156 1.61 -0.91 1.78
C GLY A 156 2.54 0.17 2.32
N TYR A 157 2.78 0.17 3.64
CA TYR A 157 3.65 1.17 4.26
C TYR A 157 4.43 0.61 5.44
N TYR A 158 5.66 1.08 5.58
CA TYR A 158 6.45 0.97 6.80
C TYR A 158 7.36 2.20 6.91
N SER A 159 7.58 2.68 8.13
CA SER A 159 8.61 3.69 8.38
C SER A 159 9.20 3.57 9.77
N ILE A 160 10.45 3.97 9.89
CA ILE A 160 11.15 4.09 11.16
C ILE A 160 11.90 5.43 11.22
N LYS A 161 11.75 6.12 12.35
CA LYS A 161 12.51 7.34 12.68
C LYS A 161 13.62 6.98 13.66
N VAL A 162 14.84 7.43 13.37
CA VAL A 162 16.01 7.25 14.23
C VAL A 162 16.51 8.62 14.63
N ASP A 163 16.47 8.88 15.93
CA ASP A 163 17.06 10.06 16.56
C ASP A 163 18.15 9.59 17.53
N ASN A 164 19.38 10.09 17.35
CA ASN A 164 20.54 9.70 18.14
C ASN A 164 21.22 10.89 18.85
N PHE A 165 20.46 11.96 19.14
CA PHE A 165 20.95 13.25 19.66
C PHE A 165 21.84 14.06 18.71
N LYS A 166 22.52 13.42 17.74
CA LYS A 166 23.31 14.13 16.72
C LYS A 166 22.46 14.57 15.54
N GLY A 167 21.41 13.82 15.22
CA GLY A 167 20.47 14.13 14.15
C GLY A 167 19.29 13.19 14.13
N SER A 168 18.30 13.55 13.32
CA SER A 168 17.08 12.79 13.07
C SER A 168 17.06 12.32 11.62
N ASN A 169 16.74 11.04 11.42
CA ASN A 169 16.57 10.47 10.09
C ASN A 169 15.30 9.63 10.05
N LYS A 170 14.58 9.67 8.92
CA LYS A 170 13.44 8.78 8.67
C LYS A 170 13.75 7.89 7.47
N TYR A 171 13.44 6.60 7.62
CA TYR A 171 13.52 5.61 6.56
C TYR A 171 12.13 5.06 6.32
N SER A 172 11.68 5.01 5.07
CA SER A 172 10.36 4.46 4.75
C SER A 172 10.34 3.67 3.46
N ILE A 173 9.35 2.78 3.37
CA ILE A 173 8.91 2.15 2.14
C ILE A 173 7.41 2.40 1.99
N SER A 174 7.00 2.86 0.81
CA SER A 174 5.60 2.92 0.39
C SER A 174 5.41 2.05 -0.84
N ILE A 175 4.26 1.40 -0.92
CA ILE A 175 3.86 0.56 -2.05
C ILE A 175 2.48 1.02 -2.47
N GLU A 176 2.32 1.49 -3.70
CA GLU A 176 1.04 1.90 -4.27
C GLU A 176 0.73 1.07 -5.51
N GLY A 177 -0.11 0.05 -5.34
CA GLY A 177 -0.39 -0.92 -6.41
C GLY A 177 0.88 -1.66 -6.84
N ASN A 178 1.44 -1.26 -7.98
CA ASN A 178 2.65 -1.86 -8.57
C ASN A 178 3.90 -0.99 -8.42
N GLU A 179 3.81 0.16 -7.75
CA GLU A 179 4.92 1.10 -7.59
C GLU A 179 5.42 1.03 -6.16
N ILE A 180 6.74 1.00 -6.00
CA ILE A 180 7.41 0.90 -4.71
C ILE A 180 8.38 2.06 -4.64
N GLU A 181 8.28 2.85 -3.57
CA GLU A 181 9.20 3.93 -3.29
C GLU A 181 9.86 3.67 -1.92
N ILE A 182 11.19 3.68 -1.91
CA ILE A 182 11.99 3.61 -0.70
C ILE A 182 12.65 4.96 -0.51
N VAL A 183 12.54 5.53 0.67
CA VAL A 183 12.98 6.91 0.95
C VAL A 183 13.85 6.93 2.19
N TRP A 184 14.92 7.71 2.10
CA TRP A 184 15.66 8.22 3.26
C TRP A 184 15.48 9.74 3.31
N PHE A 185 14.89 10.19 4.42
CA PHE A 185 14.71 11.60 4.72
C PHE A 185 15.71 11.98 5.81
N GLU A 186 16.58 12.92 5.48
CA GLU A 186 17.46 13.59 6.43
C GLU A 186 16.65 14.75 7.03
N ASP A 187 16.19 14.54 8.26
CA ASP A 187 15.30 15.45 9.02
C ASP A 187 16.14 16.47 9.82
N GLY A 188 17.43 16.59 9.50
CA GLY A 188 18.39 17.41 10.22
C GLY A 188 18.60 16.97 11.67
N TYR A 189 18.13 17.79 12.61
CA TYR A 189 18.53 17.74 14.02
C TYR A 189 17.69 16.78 14.88
N SER A 190 18.26 16.41 16.02
CA SER A 190 17.54 15.64 17.03
C SER A 190 16.41 16.46 17.65
N GLU A 191 15.20 15.90 17.71
CA GLU A 191 14.07 16.48 18.43
C GLU A 191 14.28 16.47 19.95
N LYS A 192 15.27 15.70 20.44
CA LYS A 192 15.59 15.59 21.86
C LYS A 192 16.52 16.68 22.36
N VAL A 193 17.11 17.46 21.46
CA VAL A 193 18.00 18.54 21.85
C VAL A 193 17.32 19.88 21.58
N SER A 194 17.07 20.64 22.64
CA SER A 194 16.62 22.02 22.51
C SER A 194 17.80 22.90 22.05
N GLU A 195 17.52 23.91 21.22
CA GLU A 195 18.54 24.86 20.73
C GLU A 195 19.43 25.40 21.87
N ASP A 196 18.83 25.71 23.02
CA ASP A 196 19.52 26.25 24.19
C ASP A 196 20.59 25.29 24.75
N LYS A 197 20.32 23.98 24.75
CA LYS A 197 21.27 22.97 25.26
C LYS A 197 22.41 22.71 24.29
N ILE A 198 22.21 22.94 22.99
CA ILE A 198 23.31 22.84 22.03
C ILE A 198 24.21 24.06 22.13
N LYS A 199 23.64 25.27 22.21
CA LYS A 199 24.40 26.51 22.39
C LYS A 199 25.28 26.50 23.66
N GLU A 200 24.82 25.84 24.72
CA GLU A 200 25.62 25.65 25.94
C GLU A 200 26.85 24.74 25.76
N VAL A 201 26.83 23.82 24.79
CA VAL A 201 27.89 22.82 24.56
C VAL A 201 28.76 23.15 23.34
N TYR A 202 28.16 23.70 22.29
CA TYR A 202 28.79 24.02 21.01
C TYR A 202 28.36 25.43 20.60
N ASP A 203 29.32 26.36 20.49
CA ASP A 203 29.11 27.73 20.00
C ASP A 203 29.01 27.72 18.47
N ILE A 204 27.89 27.20 17.95
CA ILE A 204 27.59 27.13 16.53
C ILE A 204 26.50 28.16 16.17
N GLY A 205 26.72 28.91 15.08
CA GLY A 205 25.84 29.98 14.58
C GLY A 205 24.48 29.49 14.04
N GLU A 206 23.84 30.29 13.17
CA GLU A 206 22.51 29.97 12.61
C GLU A 206 22.45 28.53 12.04
N TYR A 207 21.46 27.79 12.51
CA TYR A 207 21.19 26.39 12.17
C TYR A 207 20.58 26.30 10.76
N GLU A 208 21.37 26.00 9.74
CA GLU A 208 20.82 25.66 8.42
C GLU A 208 20.26 24.23 8.45
N VAL A 209 18.94 24.11 8.37
CA VAL A 209 18.25 22.83 8.21
C VAL A 209 18.39 22.41 6.76
N ILE A 210 19.17 21.36 6.49
CA ILE A 210 19.13 20.66 5.20
C ILE A 210 18.10 19.55 5.34
N GLU A 211 16.86 19.84 4.98
CA GLU A 211 15.85 18.81 4.74
C GLU A 211 16.10 18.23 3.36
N SER A 212 16.48 16.96 3.26
CA SER A 212 16.61 16.30 1.98
C SER A 212 16.01 14.92 1.98
N ALA A 213 15.37 14.56 0.87
CA ALA A 213 14.75 13.28 0.62
C ALA A 213 15.48 12.59 -0.53
N THR A 214 16.24 11.55 -0.22
CA THR A 214 16.77 10.63 -1.25
C THR A 214 15.77 9.50 -1.46
N TYR A 215 15.36 9.26 -2.70
CA TYR A 215 14.37 8.23 -3.03
C TYR A 215 14.88 7.24 -4.08
N TRP A 216 14.34 6.02 -4.03
CA TRP A 216 14.54 4.96 -5.02
C TRP A 216 13.20 4.35 -5.38
N ARG A 217 12.88 4.33 -6.68
CA ARG A 217 11.63 3.82 -7.21
C ARG A 217 11.82 2.51 -7.94
N PHE A 218 10.92 1.58 -7.67
CA PHE A 218 10.83 0.29 -8.33
C PHE A 218 9.41 0.07 -8.83
N LYS A 219 9.30 -0.78 -9.86
CA LYS A 219 8.02 -1.27 -10.36
C LYS A 219 7.93 -2.78 -10.19
N TRP A 220 6.84 -3.24 -9.61
CA TRP A 220 6.46 -4.65 -9.58
C TRP A 220 5.79 -5.01 -10.91
N LYS A 221 6.48 -5.83 -11.72
CA LYS A 221 5.96 -6.26 -13.02
C LYS A 221 6.40 -7.68 -13.31
N ASN A 222 5.46 -8.53 -13.73
CA ASN A 222 5.74 -9.92 -14.09
C ASN A 222 6.49 -10.68 -12.99
N GLN A 223 6.08 -10.49 -11.74
CA GLN A 223 6.69 -11.08 -10.54
C GLN A 223 8.18 -10.71 -10.35
N LYS A 224 8.57 -9.51 -10.78
CA LYS A 224 9.93 -8.99 -10.62
C LYS A 224 9.90 -7.53 -10.19
N LEU A 225 10.82 -7.17 -9.30
CA LEU A 225 11.14 -5.78 -9.00
C LEU A 225 12.05 -5.23 -10.10
N VAL A 226 11.62 -4.15 -10.74
CA VAL A 226 12.35 -3.46 -11.79
C VAL A 226 12.71 -2.08 -11.27
N PHE A 227 14.01 -1.78 -11.16
CA PHE A 227 14.47 -0.43 -10.81
C PHE A 227 14.04 0.57 -11.89
N ILE A 228 13.52 1.72 -11.47
CA ILE A 228 13.04 2.79 -12.35
C ILE A 228 14.03 3.97 -12.30
N GLU A 229 14.15 4.59 -11.13
CA GLU A 229 14.97 5.78 -10.95
C GLU A 229 15.33 6.00 -9.47
N SER A 230 16.25 6.93 -9.23
CA SER A 230 16.55 7.47 -7.92
C SER A 230 16.89 8.95 -8.04
N GLY A 231 16.62 9.72 -6.98
CA GLY A 231 16.93 11.13 -6.96
C GLY A 231 17.02 11.69 -5.55
N VAL A 232 17.35 12.97 -5.48
CA VAL A 232 17.33 13.76 -4.24
C VAL A 232 16.38 14.93 -4.47
N ALA A 233 15.50 15.17 -3.51
CA ALA A 233 14.70 16.38 -3.40
C ALA A 233 15.14 17.13 -2.13
N GLY A 234 15.16 18.46 -2.17
CA GLY A 234 15.46 19.35 -1.06
C GLY A 234 14.85 20.71 -1.33
#